data_AF-A0A8J4F790-F1
#
_entry.id   AF-A0A8J4F790-F1
#
_cell.length_a   1.000
_cell.length_b   1.000
_cell.length_c   1.000
_cell.angle_alpha   90.00
_cell.angle_beta   90.00
_cell.angle_gamma   90.00
#
_symmetry.space_group_name_H-M   'P 1'
#
loop_
_entity.id
_entity.type
_entity.pdbx_description
1 polymer ?
#
loop_
_entity_poly.entity_id
_entity_poly.type
_entity_poly.pdbx_seq_one_letter_code
_entity_poly.pdbx_strand_id
1 'polypeptide(L)'
;MKNINNLGLFVGIFLATVGFLNFREHVQNANRIQIRHDSSTASVLGRPGGPSARKIEAQDDRMKPYHFKPVEEVRISVQTGHFFGSDFEGLQRDCTIGDTVINCRYGAAIDPSTADALWFHIPSMGGVGSLVKRHPKQLLIGMSMESSEYYPALDDVNFMKNFDIESSYRTCSQVPVFYFDYNAQQVATLFKPPVSFEKKKTALAYVNSNCGAKSGRSEIMREVMRLNNKAVPTHSWGHCDRNMEVKDHFFDKVELIRGYKFCVAMENSITKDYVTEKLWQALEAGCVPVYLGPHNVKDFLPDPDAIVDYKKLGTPQALMAELERLSTDKSAYEAKMAWKYRKWEELSPSFLAMTERSHVRQPHTRCQLCRIVLQHRYQPQNFTTCLFNKTWTQDYHVKL
;
A
#
# COMPACT_ATOMS: atom_id res chain seq x y z
N MET A 1 19.65 32.53 -21.53
CA MET A 1 19.01 31.35 -22.16
C MET A 1 19.25 30.15 -21.27
N LYS A 2 18.17 29.55 -20.76
CA LYS A 2 18.15 28.44 -19.81
C LYS A 2 18.74 27.18 -20.46
N ASN A 3 19.60 26.45 -19.74
CA ASN A 3 19.85 25.05 -20.03
C ASN A 3 19.82 24.27 -18.70
N ILE A 4 18.75 23.48 -18.54
CA ILE A 4 18.42 22.67 -17.37
C ILE A 4 19.07 21.31 -17.58
N ASN A 5 20.21 21.08 -16.92
CA ASN A 5 20.92 19.79 -16.91
C ASN A 5 21.28 19.36 -15.46
N ASN A 6 20.31 19.46 -14.54
CA ASN A 6 20.48 19.02 -13.14
C ASN A 6 19.33 18.12 -12.60
N LEU A 7 18.45 17.59 -13.47
CA LEU A 7 17.27 16.80 -13.05
C LEU A 7 17.52 15.29 -12.91
N GLY A 8 18.70 14.79 -13.31
CA GLY A 8 19.06 13.36 -13.27
C GLY A 8 19.53 12.83 -11.91
N LEU A 9 19.68 13.68 -10.89
CA LEU A 9 20.41 13.32 -9.66
C LEU A 9 19.53 13.28 -8.39
N PHE A 10 18.31 13.84 -8.41
CA PHE A 10 17.34 13.71 -7.31
C PHE A 10 16.51 12.42 -7.39
N VAL A 11 16.59 11.70 -8.52
CA VAL A 11 15.87 10.46 -8.83
C VAL A 11 16.32 9.25 -7.98
N GLY A 12 17.50 9.32 -7.34
CA GLY A 12 18.02 8.29 -6.42
C GLY A 12 17.66 8.49 -4.94
N ILE A 13 17.08 9.63 -4.55
CA ILE A 13 16.88 10.01 -3.14
C ILE A 13 15.52 9.50 -2.65
N PHE A 14 15.31 8.20 -2.77
CA PHE A 14 15.03 7.31 -1.64
C PHE A 14 14.88 5.89 -2.23
N LEU A 15 16.01 5.19 -2.38
CA LEU A 15 16.14 3.71 -2.33
C LEU A 15 15.59 3.12 -1.00
N ALA A 16 14.58 3.77 -0.43
CA ALA A 16 14.38 3.91 0.99
C ALA A 16 12.94 4.31 1.38
N THR A 17 11.93 3.70 0.77
CA THR A 17 10.96 3.00 1.64
C THR A 17 11.74 1.87 2.33
N VAL A 18 12.79 2.27 3.08
CA VAL A 18 14.06 1.61 3.45
C VAL A 18 14.51 0.55 2.41
N GLY A 19 15.47 -0.32 2.68
CA GLY A 19 15.20 -1.68 2.23
C GLY A 19 14.07 -2.23 3.10
N PHE A 20 12.84 -1.67 3.20
CA PHE A 20 11.93 -1.94 4.35
C PHE A 20 11.22 -3.30 4.32
N LEU A 21 11.75 -4.21 3.54
CA LEU A 21 11.82 -5.64 3.82
C LEU A 21 13.30 -6.02 4.08
N ASN A 22 14.01 -5.39 5.03
CA ASN A 22 15.38 -5.78 5.39
C ASN A 22 15.32 -7.10 6.20
N PHE A 23 14.29 -7.89 5.89
CA PHE A 23 13.41 -8.67 6.74
C PHE A 23 12.54 -9.56 5.80
N ARG A 24 13.01 -10.33 4.81
CA ARG A 24 14.13 -11.26 4.87
C ARG A 24 14.82 -11.26 6.22
N GLU A 25 14.02 -11.56 7.25
CA GLU A 25 14.54 -12.13 8.47
C GLU A 25 15.38 -13.28 7.94
N HIS A 26 16.68 -13.16 8.19
CA HIS A 26 17.72 -13.95 7.57
C HIS A 26 17.23 -15.30 7.12
N VAL A 27 17.52 -15.63 5.86
CA VAL A 27 17.90 -16.98 5.44
C VAL A 27 17.43 -17.99 6.46
N GLN A 28 16.25 -18.58 6.23
CA GLN A 28 16.11 -20.00 6.48
C GLN A 28 16.83 -20.38 7.78
N ASN A 29 16.51 -19.72 8.91
CA ASN A 29 17.44 -19.81 10.03
C ASN A 29 17.39 -21.26 10.47
N ALA A 30 18.55 -21.87 10.32
CA ALA A 30 18.66 -23.24 9.91
C ALA A 30 18.20 -24.14 11.04
N ASN A 31 17.17 -24.96 10.77
CA ASN A 31 17.14 -26.40 10.98
C ASN A 31 15.72 -26.91 11.25
N ARG A 32 15.48 -28.09 10.65
CA ARG A 32 14.35 -29.00 10.80
C ARG A 32 13.61 -28.90 12.14
N ILE A 33 12.31 -28.63 12.05
CA ILE A 33 11.31 -29.43 12.77
C ILE A 33 10.27 -29.85 11.74
N GLN A 34 10.24 -31.16 11.43
CA GLN A 34 9.14 -31.77 10.70
C GLN A 34 7.87 -31.59 11.55
N ILE A 35 7.03 -30.64 11.21
CA ILE A 35 5.66 -30.61 11.73
C ILE A 35 4.84 -31.47 10.77
N ARG A 36 4.44 -32.65 11.25
CA ARG A 36 3.48 -33.52 10.58
C ARG A 36 2.22 -32.71 10.27
N HIS A 37 1.74 -32.81 9.04
CA HIS A 37 0.40 -32.37 8.68
C HIS A 37 -0.62 -33.23 9.42
N ASP A 38 -1.12 -32.74 10.55
CA ASP A 38 -2.44 -33.12 11.04
C ASP A 38 -3.46 -32.12 10.50
N SER A 39 -4.46 -32.68 9.82
CA SER A 39 -5.59 -31.98 9.22
C SER A 39 -6.49 -31.38 10.30
N SER A 40 -6.18 -30.15 10.76
CA SER A 40 -7.15 -29.27 11.44
C SER A 40 -6.65 -27.81 11.48
N THR A 41 -6.74 -27.11 10.36
CA THR A 41 -6.51 -25.65 10.33
C THR A 41 -7.79 -24.91 10.76
N ALA A 42 -7.87 -24.58 12.05
CA ALA A 42 -8.74 -23.52 12.54
C ALA A 42 -8.28 -22.17 11.99
N SER A 43 -9.22 -21.34 11.50
CA SER A 43 -8.92 -20.03 10.94
C SER A 43 -8.28 -19.11 11.99
N VAL A 44 -7.18 -18.45 11.63
CA VAL A 44 -6.48 -17.45 12.47
C VAL A 44 -7.38 -16.23 12.81
N LEU A 45 -8.52 -16.05 12.13
CA LEU A 45 -9.51 -15.00 12.38
C LEU A 45 -10.84 -15.61 12.85
N GLY A 46 -10.81 -16.25 14.02
CA GLY A 46 -11.88 -17.07 14.57
C GLY A 46 -13.30 -16.62 14.27
N ARG A 47 -14.02 -17.44 13.50
CA ARG A 47 -15.48 -17.56 13.56
C ARG A 47 -15.88 -19.04 13.63
N PRO A 48 -16.64 -19.47 14.64
CA PRO A 48 -17.62 -20.54 14.48
C PRO A 48 -18.85 -19.96 13.76
N GLY A 49 -19.38 -20.72 12.79
CA GLY A 49 -20.62 -20.52 12.02
C GLY A 49 -21.39 -19.20 12.18
N GLY A 50 -21.42 -18.39 11.11
CA GLY A 50 -22.41 -17.33 10.94
C GLY A 50 -23.80 -17.90 10.58
N PRO A 51 -24.90 -17.18 10.87
CA PRO A 51 -26.26 -17.68 10.69
C PRO A 51 -26.57 -17.88 9.21
N SER A 52 -27.21 -19.04 8.94
CA SER A 52 -27.82 -19.46 7.67
C SER A 52 -28.09 -18.30 6.71
N ALA A 53 -27.27 -18.20 5.67
CA ALA A 53 -27.56 -17.38 4.52
C ALA A 53 -28.84 -17.92 3.88
N ARG A 54 -29.96 -17.18 4.01
CA ARG A 54 -31.08 -17.32 3.07
C ARG A 54 -30.49 -17.24 1.68
N LYS A 55 -30.64 -18.32 0.90
CA LYS A 55 -30.34 -18.36 -0.52
C LYS A 55 -31.08 -17.22 -1.21
N ILE A 56 -30.37 -16.13 -1.47
CA ILE A 56 -30.72 -15.23 -2.55
C ILE A 56 -30.08 -15.86 -3.78
N GLU A 57 -30.87 -16.63 -4.52
CA GLU A 57 -30.53 -17.04 -5.88
C GLU A 57 -30.47 -15.78 -6.75
N ALA A 58 -29.33 -15.10 -6.73
CA ALA A 58 -28.96 -14.21 -7.81
C ALA A 58 -28.45 -15.11 -8.96
N GLN A 59 -29.23 -15.22 -10.03
CA GLN A 59 -28.74 -15.74 -11.31
C GLN A 59 -27.59 -14.84 -11.78
N ASP A 60 -26.34 -15.22 -11.49
CA ASP A 60 -25.16 -14.64 -12.09
C ASP A 60 -24.85 -15.36 -13.41
N ASP A 61 -25.38 -14.82 -14.50
CA ASP A 61 -25.29 -15.37 -15.86
C ASP A 61 -23.89 -15.11 -16.51
N ARG A 62 -22.81 -14.99 -15.72
CA ARG A 62 -21.49 -14.49 -16.18
C ARG A 62 -20.27 -15.38 -15.94
N MET A 63 -20.41 -16.69 -15.84
CA MET A 63 -19.23 -17.56 -15.92
C MET A 63 -19.56 -18.91 -16.56
N LYS A 64 -19.29 -19.05 -17.86
CA LYS A 64 -19.01 -20.38 -18.41
C LYS A 64 -17.82 -20.91 -17.61
N PRO A 65 -17.88 -22.13 -17.04
CA PRO A 65 -16.77 -22.67 -16.28
C PRO A 65 -15.56 -22.77 -17.20
N TYR A 66 -14.47 -22.10 -16.84
CA TYR A 66 -13.20 -22.30 -17.53
C TYR A 66 -12.75 -23.74 -17.32
N HIS A 67 -12.45 -24.45 -18.40
CA HIS A 67 -11.86 -25.80 -18.34
C HIS A 67 -10.33 -25.68 -18.38
N PHE A 68 -9.75 -25.23 -17.26
CA PHE A 68 -8.30 -25.17 -17.09
C PHE A 68 -7.70 -26.58 -16.93
N LYS A 69 -6.43 -26.74 -17.30
CA LYS A 69 -5.66 -27.94 -16.96
C LYS A 69 -5.40 -27.97 -15.46
N PRO A 70 -5.12 -29.14 -14.86
CA PRO A 70 -4.73 -29.22 -13.45
C PRO A 70 -3.51 -28.34 -13.10
N VAL A 71 -2.60 -28.15 -14.05
CA VAL A 71 -1.46 -27.24 -13.95
C VAL A 71 -1.38 -26.38 -15.20
N GLU A 72 -1.32 -25.06 -15.01
CA GLU A 72 -1.18 -24.06 -16.07
C GLU A 72 0.15 -23.31 -15.91
N GLU A 73 0.86 -23.10 -17.02
CA GLU A 73 2.03 -22.20 -17.04
C GLU A 73 1.58 -20.81 -17.47
N VAL A 74 2.01 -19.76 -16.76
CA VAL A 74 1.81 -18.36 -17.14
C VAL A 74 3.14 -17.63 -17.10
N ARG A 75 3.50 -16.93 -18.18
CA ARG A 75 4.78 -16.22 -18.30
C ARG A 75 4.53 -14.73 -18.50
N ILE A 76 5.04 -13.91 -17.59
CA ILE A 76 4.92 -12.45 -17.64
C ILE A 76 6.32 -11.84 -17.78
N SER A 77 6.60 -11.24 -18.93
CA SER A 77 7.90 -10.65 -19.22
C SER A 77 7.99 -9.23 -18.65
N VAL A 78 9.01 -8.97 -17.83
CA VAL A 78 9.22 -7.67 -17.18
C VAL A 78 10.00 -6.75 -18.10
N GLN A 79 9.37 -5.68 -18.58
CA GLN A 79 9.96 -4.80 -19.60
C GLN A 79 10.78 -3.66 -19.00
N THR A 80 10.49 -3.26 -17.76
CA THR A 80 11.19 -2.16 -17.08
C THR A 80 11.56 -2.59 -15.65
N GLY A 81 12.60 -3.43 -15.53
CA GLY A 81 12.97 -4.10 -14.29
C GLY A 81 13.82 -3.29 -13.30
N HIS A 82 14.33 -2.11 -13.69
CA HIS A 82 15.34 -1.41 -12.88
C HIS A 82 14.85 -0.90 -11.52
N PHE A 83 13.55 -0.70 -11.32
CA PHE A 83 13.01 -0.19 -10.04
C PHE A 83 12.90 -1.27 -8.95
N PHE A 84 12.80 -2.53 -9.36
CA PHE A 84 12.33 -3.62 -8.50
C PHE A 84 13.42 -4.65 -8.14
N GLY A 85 14.65 -4.47 -8.65
CA GLY A 85 15.72 -5.44 -8.49
C GLY A 85 15.32 -6.84 -8.99
N SER A 86 15.88 -7.89 -8.38
CA SER A 86 15.57 -9.28 -8.71
C SER A 86 14.32 -9.82 -8.01
N ASP A 87 13.69 -9.06 -7.10
CA ASP A 87 12.63 -9.56 -6.22
C ASP A 87 11.34 -9.93 -6.95
N PHE A 88 11.18 -9.41 -8.15
CA PHE A 88 10.03 -9.70 -9.01
C PHE A 88 10.31 -10.79 -10.04
N GLU A 89 11.53 -11.35 -10.05
CA GLU A 89 11.86 -12.46 -10.93
C GLU A 89 11.52 -13.80 -10.29
N GLY A 90 11.30 -14.80 -11.15
CA GLY A 90 11.10 -16.18 -10.74
C GLY A 90 9.63 -16.59 -10.61
N LEU A 91 9.43 -17.70 -9.91
CA LEU A 91 8.13 -18.35 -9.74
C LEU A 91 7.36 -17.74 -8.56
N GLN A 92 6.16 -17.23 -8.82
CA GLN A 92 5.20 -16.95 -7.77
C GLN A 92 4.67 -18.28 -7.22
N ARG A 93 5.06 -18.61 -5.99
CA ARG A 93 4.60 -19.82 -5.29
C ARG A 93 3.13 -19.68 -4.88
N ASP A 94 2.50 -20.83 -4.62
CA ASP A 94 1.16 -20.95 -4.03
C ASP A 94 0.07 -20.17 -4.80
N CYS A 95 0.20 -20.12 -6.12
CA CYS A 95 -0.79 -19.49 -6.98
C CYS A 95 -1.75 -20.52 -7.57
N THR A 96 -3.04 -20.36 -7.29
CA THR A 96 -4.09 -21.25 -7.79
C THR A 96 -5.31 -20.49 -8.31
N ILE A 97 -6.12 -21.16 -9.12
CA ILE A 97 -7.47 -20.73 -9.50
C ILE A 97 -8.41 -21.94 -9.45
N GLY A 98 -9.29 -21.97 -8.46
CA GLY A 98 -9.99 -23.21 -8.10
C GLY A 98 -8.96 -24.30 -7.78
N ASP A 99 -9.13 -25.49 -8.38
CA ASP A 99 -8.22 -26.63 -8.21
C ASP A 99 -7.00 -26.59 -9.13
N THR A 100 -6.87 -25.57 -9.99
CA THR A 100 -5.74 -25.43 -10.92
C THR A 100 -4.57 -24.76 -10.25
N VAL A 101 -3.39 -25.40 -10.31
CA VAL A 101 -2.11 -24.78 -9.95
C VAL A 101 -1.62 -23.92 -11.12
N ILE A 102 -1.23 -22.67 -10.82
CA ILE A 102 -0.65 -21.76 -11.81
C ILE A 102 0.84 -21.61 -11.53
N ASN A 103 1.67 -22.20 -12.39
CA ASN A 103 3.10 -21.97 -12.43
C ASN A 103 3.37 -20.61 -13.06
N CYS A 104 3.25 -19.55 -12.25
CA CYS A 104 3.37 -18.20 -12.75
C CYS A 104 4.79 -17.64 -12.62
N ARG A 105 5.41 -17.38 -13.77
CA ARG A 105 6.81 -16.93 -13.87
C ARG A 105 6.89 -15.49 -14.34
N TYR A 106 7.73 -14.74 -13.65
CA TYR A 106 8.08 -13.37 -13.98
C TYR A 106 9.58 -13.29 -14.26
N GLY A 107 9.99 -12.40 -15.15
CA GLY A 107 11.41 -12.08 -15.31
C GLY A 107 11.72 -11.26 -16.55
N ALA A 108 12.81 -10.50 -16.52
CA ALA A 108 13.28 -9.75 -17.68
C ALA A 108 13.84 -10.66 -18.78
N ALA A 109 14.30 -11.86 -18.41
CA ALA A 109 14.81 -12.88 -19.34
C ALA A 109 13.71 -13.67 -20.08
N ILE A 110 12.43 -13.50 -19.72
CA ILE A 110 11.32 -14.15 -20.42
C ILE A 110 11.15 -13.47 -21.77
N ASP A 111 11.27 -14.24 -22.87
CA ASP A 111 11.10 -13.73 -24.23
C ASP A 111 9.73 -13.03 -24.40
N PRO A 112 9.72 -11.71 -24.66
CA PRO A 112 8.48 -10.95 -24.89
C PRO A 112 7.64 -11.47 -26.05
N SER A 113 8.22 -12.19 -27.02
CA SER A 113 7.49 -12.72 -28.18
C SER A 113 6.55 -13.88 -27.82
N THR A 114 6.86 -14.60 -26.74
CA THR A 114 6.10 -15.79 -26.30
C THR A 114 5.45 -15.63 -24.91
N ALA A 115 5.70 -14.50 -24.23
CA ALA A 115 5.11 -14.19 -22.94
C ALA A 115 3.60 -13.92 -23.07
N ASP A 116 2.82 -14.33 -22.06
CA ASP A 116 1.38 -14.08 -22.02
C ASP A 116 1.03 -12.63 -21.69
N ALA A 117 1.92 -11.94 -20.99
CA ALA A 117 1.80 -10.52 -20.73
C ALA A 117 3.17 -9.84 -20.65
N LEU A 118 3.17 -8.54 -20.92
CA LEU A 118 4.31 -7.65 -20.76
C LEU A 118 4.00 -6.69 -19.60
N TRP A 119 4.93 -6.61 -18.65
CA TRP A 119 4.75 -5.82 -17.43
C TRP A 119 5.68 -4.61 -17.40
N PHE A 120 5.07 -3.44 -17.22
CA PHE A 120 5.75 -2.14 -17.26
C PHE A 120 5.53 -1.39 -15.94
N HIS A 121 6.63 -0.99 -15.34
CA HIS A 121 6.67 0.01 -14.28
C HIS A 121 6.64 1.40 -14.92
N ILE A 122 5.45 2.03 -14.92
CA ILE A 122 5.18 3.28 -15.63
C ILE A 122 6.20 4.39 -15.30
N PRO A 123 6.55 4.65 -14.02
CA PRO A 123 7.57 5.63 -13.66
C PRO A 123 8.95 5.42 -14.31
N SER A 124 9.30 4.17 -14.63
CA SER A 124 10.63 3.81 -15.16
C SER A 124 10.67 3.61 -16.68
N MET A 125 9.57 3.83 -17.38
CA MET A 125 9.54 3.62 -18.84
C MET A 125 10.35 4.65 -19.63
N GLY A 126 10.66 5.81 -19.03
CA GLY A 126 11.37 6.90 -19.73
C GLY A 126 10.59 7.50 -20.92
N GLY A 127 9.31 7.15 -21.08
CA GLY A 127 8.44 7.57 -22.18
C GLY A 127 7.62 6.42 -22.76
N VAL A 128 6.88 6.70 -23.84
CA VAL A 128 6.10 5.69 -24.59
C VAL A 128 7.04 4.94 -25.53
N GLY A 129 7.91 4.08 -24.99
CA GLY A 129 8.53 3.04 -25.81
C GLY A 129 7.45 2.22 -26.54
N SER A 130 7.79 1.44 -27.57
CA SER A 130 6.77 0.73 -28.36
C SER A 130 5.97 -0.27 -27.50
N LEU A 131 4.80 0.15 -27.03
CA LEU A 131 3.81 -0.68 -26.33
C LEU A 131 3.09 -1.57 -27.35
N VAL A 132 3.82 -2.57 -27.85
CA VAL A 132 3.35 -3.43 -28.95
C VAL A 132 3.17 -4.85 -28.46
N LYS A 133 1.93 -5.33 -28.53
CA LYS A 133 1.60 -6.74 -28.32
C LYS A 133 2.25 -7.60 -29.41
N ARG A 134 2.86 -8.71 -29.01
CA ARG A 134 3.52 -9.67 -29.91
C ARG A 134 2.55 -10.72 -30.46
N HIS A 135 1.39 -10.90 -29.82
CA HIS A 135 0.29 -11.72 -30.32
C HIS A 135 -1.07 -11.22 -29.76
N PRO A 136 -2.22 -11.58 -30.38
CA PRO A 136 -3.53 -11.01 -30.03
C PRO A 136 -3.97 -11.21 -28.58
N LYS A 137 -3.54 -12.33 -27.95
CA LYS A 137 -3.88 -12.66 -26.56
C LYS A 137 -2.89 -12.11 -25.52
N GLN A 138 -1.87 -11.35 -25.93
CA GLN A 138 -0.88 -10.81 -25.00
C GLN A 138 -1.46 -9.59 -24.29
N LEU A 139 -1.29 -9.51 -22.97
CA LEU A 139 -1.72 -8.35 -22.20
C LEU A 139 -0.57 -7.38 -21.92
N LEU A 140 -0.86 -6.09 -21.92
CA LEU A 140 0.04 -5.05 -21.47
C LEU A 140 -0.39 -4.60 -20.06
N ILE A 141 0.48 -4.79 -19.08
CA ILE A 141 0.24 -4.46 -17.67
C ILE A 141 1.01 -3.19 -17.34
N GLY A 142 0.29 -2.12 -17.02
CA GLY A 142 0.84 -0.87 -16.49
C GLY A 142 0.78 -0.87 -14.97
N MET A 143 1.92 -0.68 -14.32
CA MET A 143 2.04 -0.72 -12.87
C MET A 143 2.68 0.55 -12.31
N SER A 144 2.11 1.04 -11.21
CA SER A 144 2.72 2.08 -10.40
C SER A 144 2.14 2.13 -8.98
N MET A 145 3.01 2.23 -7.99
CA MET A 145 2.62 2.63 -6.63
C MET A 145 2.77 4.13 -6.39
N GLU A 146 3.27 4.88 -7.37
CA GLU A 146 3.56 6.31 -7.25
C GLU A 146 2.37 7.16 -7.65
N SER A 147 2.19 8.31 -6.99
CA SER A 147 1.09 9.23 -7.31
C SER A 147 1.24 9.86 -8.69
N SER A 148 0.10 10.12 -9.34
CA SER A 148 0.05 10.85 -10.61
C SER A 148 0.51 12.30 -10.49
N GLU A 149 0.51 12.87 -9.29
CA GLU A 149 1.10 14.18 -9.04
C GLU A 149 2.60 14.18 -9.35
N TYR A 150 3.32 13.08 -9.10
CA TYR A 150 4.73 12.93 -9.48
C TYR A 150 4.91 12.37 -10.88
N TYR A 151 3.98 11.53 -11.33
CA TYR A 151 4.02 10.87 -12.64
C TYR A 151 2.74 11.13 -13.43
N PRO A 152 2.63 12.30 -14.11
CA PRO A 152 1.41 12.72 -14.79
C PRO A 152 0.91 11.77 -15.88
N ALA A 153 1.78 10.90 -16.41
CA ALA A 153 1.40 9.85 -17.35
C ALA A 153 0.26 8.95 -16.81
N LEU A 154 0.18 8.76 -15.49
CA LEU A 154 -0.89 7.99 -14.84
C LEU A 154 -2.28 8.65 -14.99
N ASP A 155 -2.34 9.94 -15.29
CA ASP A 155 -3.58 10.72 -15.53
C ASP A 155 -3.79 11.04 -17.02
N ASP A 156 -2.84 10.68 -17.87
CA ASP A 156 -2.99 10.84 -19.31
C ASP A 156 -3.79 9.66 -19.89
N VAL A 157 -5.04 9.94 -20.25
CA VAL A 157 -5.96 8.98 -20.89
C VAL A 157 -5.38 8.39 -22.18
N ASN A 158 -4.65 9.19 -22.97
CA ASN A 158 -4.04 8.73 -24.23
C ASN A 158 -2.83 7.83 -23.99
N PHE A 159 -2.15 7.99 -22.86
CA PHE A 159 -1.10 7.10 -22.43
C PHE A 159 -1.69 5.82 -21.82
N MET A 160 -2.59 5.95 -20.85
CA MET A 160 -3.13 4.82 -20.09
C MET A 160 -4.00 3.87 -20.93
N LYS A 161 -4.64 4.35 -22.02
CA LYS A 161 -5.38 3.47 -22.95
C LYS A 161 -4.53 2.40 -23.63
N ASN A 162 -3.20 2.52 -23.59
CA ASN A 162 -2.30 1.54 -24.20
C ASN A 162 -2.07 0.32 -23.28
N PHE A 163 -2.49 0.37 -22.02
CA PHE A 163 -2.43 -0.78 -21.10
C PHE A 163 -3.80 -1.45 -21.01
N ASP A 164 -3.79 -2.77 -21.01
CA ASP A 164 -5.00 -3.55 -20.75
C ASP A 164 -5.26 -3.59 -19.24
N ILE A 165 -4.23 -3.88 -18.45
CA ILE A 165 -4.34 -4.06 -17.00
C ILE A 165 -3.65 -2.88 -16.31
N GLU A 166 -4.38 -2.20 -15.44
CA GLU A 166 -3.79 -1.32 -14.43
C GLU A 166 -3.55 -2.10 -13.13
N SER A 167 -2.33 -1.99 -12.60
CA SER A 167 -1.97 -2.47 -11.27
C SER A 167 -1.37 -1.32 -10.47
N SER A 168 -2.20 -0.65 -9.67
CA SER A 168 -1.79 0.58 -8.98
C SER A 168 -2.41 0.72 -7.59
N TYR A 169 -2.04 1.76 -6.85
CA TYR A 169 -2.66 2.08 -5.55
C TYR A 169 -4.16 2.40 -5.66
N ARG A 170 -4.66 2.68 -6.88
CA ARG A 170 -6.06 3.05 -7.11
C ARG A 170 -6.96 1.83 -6.90
N THR A 171 -8.00 2.01 -6.10
CA THR A 171 -8.90 0.94 -5.66
C THR A 171 -9.77 0.35 -6.78
N CYS A 172 -9.87 1.04 -7.92
CA CYS A 172 -10.55 0.59 -9.15
C CYS A 172 -9.66 -0.22 -10.10
N SER A 173 -8.35 -0.30 -9.84
CA SER A 173 -7.43 -0.99 -10.75
C SER A 173 -7.75 -2.49 -10.75
N GLN A 174 -7.43 -3.18 -11.85
CA GLN A 174 -7.72 -4.63 -11.96
C GLN A 174 -7.01 -5.42 -10.87
N VAL A 175 -5.79 -4.99 -10.52
CA VAL A 175 -5.02 -5.56 -9.42
C VAL A 175 -4.46 -4.42 -8.55
N PRO A 176 -5.20 -4.01 -7.51
CA PRO A 176 -4.74 -3.00 -6.57
C PRO A 176 -3.43 -3.39 -5.88
N VAL A 177 -2.55 -2.42 -5.70
CA VAL A 177 -1.26 -2.56 -5.01
C VAL A 177 -1.23 -1.58 -3.86
N PHE A 178 -1.58 -2.07 -2.67
CA PHE A 178 -1.57 -1.27 -1.46
C PHE A 178 -0.21 -1.35 -0.78
N TYR A 179 0.19 -0.29 -0.07
CA TYR A 179 1.41 -0.28 0.76
C TYR A 179 1.29 -1.12 2.04
N PHE A 180 0.13 -1.74 2.25
CA PHE A 180 -0.13 -2.71 3.29
C PHE A 180 -0.81 -3.90 2.63
N ASP A 181 -0.19 -5.07 2.67
CA ASP A 181 -0.71 -6.28 2.01
C ASP A 181 -1.86 -6.90 2.81
N TYR A 182 -2.05 -6.45 4.05
CA TYR A 182 -2.99 -6.99 5.03
C TYR A 182 -2.80 -8.51 5.26
N ASN A 183 -1.65 -9.10 4.93
CA ASN A 183 -1.45 -10.52 5.17
C ASN A 183 -1.62 -10.88 6.67
N ALA A 184 -1.85 -12.16 6.98
CA ALA A 184 -2.16 -12.59 8.34
C ALA A 184 -1.13 -12.10 9.39
N GLN A 185 0.16 -12.06 9.02
CA GLN A 185 1.22 -11.56 9.89
C GLN A 185 1.14 -10.05 10.11
N GLN A 186 0.94 -9.26 9.05
CA GLN A 186 0.77 -7.82 9.13
C GLN A 186 -0.48 -7.44 9.93
N VAL A 187 -1.59 -8.13 9.70
CA VAL A 187 -2.82 -7.96 10.50
C VAL A 187 -2.55 -8.28 11.96
N ALA A 188 -1.90 -9.41 12.27
CA ALA A 188 -1.54 -9.74 13.66
C ALA A 188 -0.67 -8.65 14.32
N THR A 189 0.28 -8.07 13.58
CA THR A 189 1.13 -6.98 14.08
C THR A 189 0.34 -5.69 14.31
N LEU A 190 -0.64 -5.37 13.47
CA LEU A 190 -1.51 -4.20 13.59
C LEU A 190 -2.30 -4.18 14.91
N PHE A 191 -2.67 -5.36 15.42
CA PHE A 191 -3.40 -5.52 16.69
C PHE A 191 -2.52 -5.72 17.92
N LYS A 192 -1.18 -5.65 17.79
CA LYS A 192 -0.31 -5.68 18.97
C LYS A 192 -0.69 -4.53 19.92
N PRO A 193 -0.84 -4.80 21.25
CA PRO A 193 -1.13 -3.76 22.22
C PRO A 193 -0.08 -2.64 22.18
N PRO A 194 -0.50 -1.36 22.17
CA PRO A 194 0.43 -0.24 22.20
C PRO A 194 1.12 -0.13 23.56
N VAL A 195 2.25 0.55 23.60
CA VAL A 195 2.85 1.03 24.86
C VAL A 195 1.83 1.92 25.58
N SER A 196 1.72 1.78 26.90
CA SER A 196 0.73 2.53 27.69
C SER A 196 0.93 4.05 27.60
N PHE A 197 -0.15 4.79 27.80
CA PHE A 197 -0.18 6.27 27.70
C PHE A 197 0.91 6.95 28.52
N GLU A 198 1.20 6.45 29.72
CA GLU A 198 2.15 7.03 30.69
C GLU A 198 3.61 6.80 30.29
N LYS A 199 3.88 5.71 29.55
CA LYS A 199 5.23 5.34 29.10
C LYS A 199 5.60 5.97 27.76
N LYS A 200 4.61 6.44 26.99
CA LYS A 200 4.84 7.08 25.70
C LYS A 200 5.30 8.53 25.86
N LYS A 201 6.27 8.91 25.02
CA LYS A 201 6.73 10.30 24.88
C LYS A 201 5.61 11.15 24.30
N THR A 202 5.38 12.34 24.87
CA THR A 202 4.40 13.31 24.37
C THR A 202 4.84 13.98 23.08
N ALA A 203 6.13 13.96 22.76
CA ALA A 203 6.68 14.54 21.55
C ALA A 203 6.00 14.03 20.26
N LEU A 204 5.95 14.88 19.24
CA LEU A 204 5.54 14.53 17.88
C LEU A 204 6.76 13.95 17.13
N ALA A 205 6.68 12.69 16.71
CA ALA A 205 7.72 12.06 15.90
C ALA A 205 7.55 12.40 14.41
N TYR A 206 8.58 12.97 13.79
CA TYR A 206 8.64 13.33 12.38
C TYR A 206 9.84 12.60 11.73
N VAL A 207 9.59 11.71 10.77
CA VAL A 207 10.64 10.86 10.16
C VAL A 207 10.51 10.88 8.65
N ASN A 208 11.01 11.96 8.02
CA ASN A 208 10.80 12.21 6.59
C ASN A 208 12.10 12.63 5.89
N SER A 209 12.24 12.22 4.63
CA SER A 209 13.44 12.53 3.83
C SER A 209 13.15 13.10 2.44
N ASN A 210 11.90 13.03 1.96
CA ASN A 210 11.47 13.83 0.83
C ASN A 210 11.02 15.21 1.35
N CYS A 211 11.81 16.25 1.08
CA CYS A 211 11.54 17.61 1.60
C CYS A 211 10.80 18.51 0.60
N GLY A 212 10.66 18.05 -0.65
CA GLY A 212 9.92 18.69 -1.74
C GLY A 212 8.58 18.00 -2.00
N ALA A 213 7.87 17.63 -0.93
CA ALA A 213 6.59 16.95 -1.04
C ALA A 213 5.52 17.88 -1.65
N LYS A 214 4.84 17.43 -2.71
CA LYS A 214 3.76 18.17 -3.39
C LYS A 214 2.52 18.40 -2.52
N SER A 215 2.39 17.69 -1.40
CA SER A 215 1.34 17.89 -0.42
C SER A 215 1.49 19.16 0.44
N GLY A 216 2.63 19.84 0.39
CA GLY A 216 2.92 20.98 1.27
C GLY A 216 3.29 20.59 2.71
N ARG A 217 3.37 19.28 3.03
CA ARG A 217 3.64 18.80 4.40
C ARG A 217 4.90 19.37 5.04
N SER A 218 5.94 19.67 4.25
CA SER A 218 7.19 20.23 4.76
C SER A 218 7.02 21.67 5.25
N GLU A 219 6.18 22.48 4.62
CA GLU A 219 5.85 23.83 5.09
C GLU A 219 5.05 23.78 6.38
N ILE A 220 4.05 22.90 6.44
CA ILE A 220 3.25 22.64 7.64
C ILE A 220 4.15 22.24 8.81
N MET A 221 5.06 21.28 8.61
CA MET A 221 5.93 20.80 9.68
C MET A 221 6.95 21.83 10.13
N ARG A 222 7.48 22.68 9.23
CA ARG A 222 8.34 23.79 9.63
C ARG A 222 7.60 24.79 10.53
N GLU A 223 6.34 25.10 10.21
CA GLU A 223 5.52 25.97 11.07
C GLU A 223 5.21 25.31 12.41
N VAL A 224 4.86 24.02 12.43
CA VAL A 224 4.70 23.23 13.67
C VAL A 224 5.95 23.31 14.55
N MET A 225 7.14 23.11 13.96
CA MET A 225 8.40 23.22 14.69
C MET A 225 8.68 24.64 15.20
N ARG A 226 8.32 25.67 14.42
CA ARG A 226 8.47 27.08 14.79
C ARG A 226 7.62 27.48 16.00
N LEU A 227 6.45 26.86 16.18
CA LEU A 227 5.60 27.08 17.35
C LEU A 227 6.29 26.68 18.68
N ASN A 228 7.33 25.82 18.63
CA ASN A 228 8.20 25.48 19.76
C ASN A 228 7.43 25.08 21.04
N ASN A 229 6.36 24.31 20.85
CA ASN A 229 5.50 23.84 21.90
C ASN A 229 6.28 22.97 22.91
N LYS A 230 6.18 23.33 24.19
CA LYS A 230 6.95 22.66 25.26
C LYS A 230 6.27 21.39 25.79
N ALA A 231 4.95 21.29 25.70
CA ALA A 231 4.20 20.10 26.11
C ALA A 231 4.33 18.97 25.08
N VAL A 232 4.36 19.34 23.80
CA VAL A 232 4.49 18.45 22.63
C VAL A 232 5.63 18.95 21.75
N PRO A 233 6.92 18.74 22.13
CA PRO A 233 8.04 19.09 21.28
C PRO A 233 8.05 18.20 20.02
N THR A 234 8.62 18.70 18.92
CA THR A 234 8.78 17.90 17.70
C THR A 234 10.17 17.27 17.65
N HIS A 235 10.22 15.95 17.57
CA HIS A 235 11.45 15.18 17.36
C HIS A 235 11.51 14.73 15.90
N SER A 236 12.56 15.16 15.19
CA SER A 236 12.70 15.03 13.74
C SER A 236 13.95 14.24 13.34
N TRP A 237 13.74 13.18 12.56
CA TRP A 237 14.77 12.35 11.90
C TRP A 237 14.57 12.33 10.39
N GLY A 238 15.53 11.76 9.67
CA GLY A 238 15.56 11.72 8.21
C GLY A 238 16.36 12.89 7.65
N HIS A 239 16.11 13.22 6.38
CA HIS A 239 16.84 14.30 5.70
C HIS A 239 16.20 15.68 5.89
N CYS A 240 14.92 15.74 6.24
CA CYS A 240 14.17 17.00 6.35
C CYS A 240 14.14 17.51 7.79
N ASP A 241 14.49 18.79 7.97
CA ASP A 241 14.30 19.53 9.24
C ASP A 241 14.79 18.74 10.48
N ARG A 242 15.89 17.99 10.33
CA ARG A 242 16.38 17.05 11.34
C ARG A 242 16.87 17.81 12.58
N ASN A 243 16.37 17.43 13.75
CA ASN A 243 16.83 17.96 15.04
C ASN A 243 17.20 16.85 16.05
N MET A 244 17.06 15.58 15.66
CA MET A 244 17.47 14.43 16.44
C MET A 244 18.61 13.69 15.74
N GLU A 245 19.52 13.13 16.55
CA GLU A 245 20.56 12.23 16.06
C GLU A 245 20.04 10.80 15.95
N VAL A 246 20.59 10.05 14.99
CA VAL A 246 20.42 8.60 14.89
C VAL A 246 21.64 7.99 15.58
N LYS A 247 21.44 7.38 16.75
CA LYS A 247 22.54 6.84 17.57
C LYS A 247 23.08 5.51 17.04
N ASP A 248 22.25 4.74 16.34
CA ASP A 248 22.59 3.40 15.84
C ASP A 248 22.59 3.36 14.30
N HIS A 249 23.55 2.64 13.71
CA HIS A 249 23.58 2.42 12.26
C HIS A 249 22.40 1.59 11.75
N PHE A 250 21.67 0.91 12.65
CA PHE A 250 20.44 0.20 12.34
C PHE A 250 19.24 1.04 12.78
N PHE A 251 18.56 1.67 11.81
CA PHE A 251 17.39 2.52 12.06
C PHE A 251 16.10 1.75 11.70
N ASP A 252 15.41 1.23 12.71
CA ASP A 252 14.04 0.75 12.56
C ASP A 252 13.06 1.87 12.93
N LYS A 253 12.35 2.37 11.92
CA LYS A 253 11.38 3.46 12.10
C LYS A 253 10.19 3.03 12.95
N VAL A 254 9.65 1.81 12.77
CA VAL A 254 8.45 1.35 13.49
C VAL A 254 8.78 1.20 14.97
N GLU A 255 9.93 0.58 15.29
CA GLU A 255 10.37 0.44 16.68
C GLU A 255 10.71 1.78 17.33
N LEU A 256 11.34 2.71 16.60
CA LEU A 256 11.57 4.07 17.09
C LEU A 256 10.25 4.75 17.50
N ILE A 257 9.27 4.76 16.59
CA ILE A 257 8.04 5.51 16.79
C ILE A 257 7.05 4.83 17.74
N ARG A 258 7.25 3.54 18.05
CA ARG A 258 6.48 2.79 19.05
C ARG A 258 6.46 3.46 20.43
N GLY A 259 7.52 4.18 20.78
CA GLY A 259 7.64 4.93 22.04
C GLY A 259 6.92 6.29 22.06
N TYR A 260 6.27 6.71 20.98
CA TYR A 260 5.66 8.04 20.87
C TYR A 260 4.13 7.99 20.91
N LYS A 261 3.51 9.08 21.41
CA LYS A 261 2.06 9.28 21.34
C LYS A 261 1.61 9.64 19.93
N PHE A 262 2.35 10.52 19.24
CA PHE A 262 1.97 11.08 17.95
C PHE A 262 3.07 10.94 16.90
N CYS A 263 2.66 10.62 15.68
CA CYS A 263 3.58 10.40 14.57
C CYS A 263 3.08 11.07 13.31
N VAL A 264 3.92 11.85 12.67
CA VAL A 264 3.61 12.45 11.37
C VAL A 264 3.49 11.34 10.33
N ALA A 265 2.31 11.22 9.73
CA ALA A 265 1.99 10.26 8.70
C ALA A 265 1.45 10.97 7.43
N MET A 266 2.00 12.14 7.11
CA MET A 266 1.57 12.96 5.98
C MET A 266 2.15 12.45 4.65
N GLU A 267 1.30 12.33 3.64
CA GLU A 267 1.67 11.82 2.32
C GLU A 267 2.50 12.81 1.52
N ASN A 268 3.21 12.31 0.50
CA ASN A 268 4.01 13.17 -0.39
C ASN A 268 3.14 14.00 -1.35
N SER A 269 1.91 13.57 -1.60
CA SER A 269 0.94 14.18 -2.52
C SER A 269 -0.47 13.84 -2.05
N ILE A 270 -1.45 14.68 -2.41
CA ILE A 270 -2.86 14.49 -2.06
C ILE A 270 -3.59 14.03 -3.31
N THR A 271 -3.81 12.73 -3.43
CA THR A 271 -4.50 12.09 -4.55
C THR A 271 -5.41 11.01 -3.99
N LYS A 272 -6.64 10.88 -4.50
CA LYS A 272 -7.59 9.82 -4.08
C LYS A 272 -6.90 8.45 -4.06
N ASP A 273 -7.21 7.64 -3.05
CA ASP A 273 -6.65 6.31 -2.80
C ASP A 273 -5.13 6.25 -2.48
N TYR A 274 -4.38 7.37 -2.56
CA TYR A 274 -2.94 7.37 -2.29
C TYR A 274 -2.63 7.37 -0.79
N VAL A 275 -2.78 6.19 -0.18
CA VAL A 275 -2.44 5.91 1.22
C VAL A 275 -1.23 4.98 1.27
N THR A 276 -0.13 5.45 1.85
CA THR A 276 1.14 4.71 1.81
C THR A 276 1.52 4.10 3.16
N GLU A 277 2.73 3.53 3.24
CA GLU A 277 3.31 2.92 4.45
C GLU A 277 3.28 3.84 5.67
N LYS A 278 3.22 5.17 5.48
CA LYS A 278 3.30 6.16 6.56
C LYS A 278 2.15 6.01 7.55
N LEU A 279 0.93 5.85 7.04
CA LEU A 279 -0.25 5.60 7.88
C LEU A 279 -0.10 4.27 8.62
N TRP A 280 0.24 3.22 7.88
CA TRP A 280 0.29 1.85 8.40
C TRP A 280 1.36 1.66 9.46
N GLN A 281 2.57 2.18 9.25
CA GLN A 281 3.65 2.13 10.22
C GLN A 281 3.29 2.84 11.53
N ALA A 282 2.57 3.96 11.46
CA ALA A 282 2.12 4.67 12.65
C ALA A 282 1.05 3.85 13.41
N LEU A 283 0.05 3.32 12.72
CA LEU A 283 -0.98 2.45 13.30
C LEU A 283 -0.37 1.17 13.92
N GLU A 284 0.56 0.53 13.22
CA GLU A 284 1.29 -0.67 13.66
C GLU A 284 2.11 -0.40 14.93
N ALA A 285 2.85 0.70 14.97
CA ALA A 285 3.61 1.13 16.13
C ALA A 285 2.71 1.52 17.33
N GLY A 286 1.40 1.64 17.12
CA GLY A 286 0.49 2.18 18.12
C GLY A 286 0.83 3.62 18.46
N CYS A 287 1.21 4.40 17.45
CA CYS A 287 1.42 5.84 17.52
C CYS A 287 0.30 6.54 16.75
N VAL A 288 -0.42 7.49 17.37
CA VAL A 288 -1.57 8.15 16.75
C VAL A 288 -1.08 8.92 15.52
N PRO A 289 -1.54 8.58 14.30
CA PRO A 289 -1.10 9.23 13.08
C PRO A 289 -1.63 10.67 13.01
N VAL A 290 -0.73 11.64 12.83
CA VAL A 290 -1.05 13.00 12.38
C VAL A 290 -1.03 12.98 10.86
N TYR A 291 -2.21 12.96 10.26
CA TYR A 291 -2.39 12.56 8.87
C TYR A 291 -2.79 13.73 7.96
N LEU A 292 -2.20 13.75 6.76
CA LEU A 292 -2.57 14.59 5.63
C LEU A 292 -2.42 13.75 4.36
N GLY A 293 -3.50 13.56 3.61
CA GLY A 293 -3.52 12.66 2.46
C GLY A 293 -4.87 12.70 1.72
N PRO A 294 -5.27 11.63 1.01
CA PRO A 294 -6.53 11.56 0.28
C PRO A 294 -7.75 11.93 1.12
N HIS A 295 -8.77 12.54 0.47
CA HIS A 295 -10.04 12.85 1.11
C HIS A 295 -10.79 11.59 1.57
N ASN A 296 -10.56 10.45 0.91
CA ASN A 296 -11.18 9.18 1.24
C ASN A 296 -10.34 8.30 2.17
N VAL A 297 -9.36 8.86 2.92
CA VAL A 297 -8.53 8.09 3.87
C VAL A 297 -9.36 7.25 4.85
N LYS A 298 -10.57 7.69 5.22
CA LYS A 298 -11.46 6.94 6.14
C LYS A 298 -11.83 5.55 5.63
N ASP A 299 -11.81 5.33 4.31
CA ASP A 299 -12.06 4.01 3.74
C ASP A 299 -10.95 3.00 4.07
N PHE A 300 -9.76 3.50 4.44
CA PHE A 300 -8.57 2.72 4.77
C PHE A 300 -8.33 2.61 6.27
N LEU A 301 -9.16 3.20 7.14
CA LEU A 301 -8.90 3.20 8.58
C LEU A 301 -9.67 2.09 9.30
N PRO A 302 -9.05 1.39 10.27
CA PRO A 302 -9.79 0.45 11.12
C PRO A 302 -10.92 1.15 11.89
N ASP A 303 -10.74 2.43 12.21
CA ASP A 303 -11.74 3.32 12.79
C ASP A 303 -11.56 4.75 12.23
N PRO A 304 -12.63 5.47 11.84
CA PRO A 304 -12.52 6.81 11.27
C PRO A 304 -11.87 7.85 12.20
N ASP A 305 -11.86 7.59 13.51
CA ASP A 305 -11.23 8.42 14.53
C ASP A 305 -9.81 7.98 14.85
N ALA A 306 -9.26 6.94 14.22
CA ALA A 306 -7.90 6.42 14.48
C ALA A 306 -6.75 7.40 14.17
N ILE A 307 -7.06 8.58 13.61
CA ILE A 307 -6.09 9.61 13.22
C ILE A 307 -6.41 10.98 13.83
N VAL A 308 -5.39 11.84 13.86
CA VAL A 308 -5.54 13.29 13.92
C VAL A 308 -5.50 13.81 12.48
N ASP A 309 -6.66 14.15 11.96
CA ASP A 309 -6.83 14.59 10.57
C ASP A 309 -6.47 16.07 10.43
N TYR A 310 -5.27 16.35 9.92
CA TYR A 310 -4.78 17.71 9.75
C TYR A 310 -5.66 18.54 8.82
N LYS A 311 -6.27 17.89 7.81
CA LYS A 311 -7.16 18.57 6.86
C LYS A 311 -8.37 19.20 7.55
N LYS A 312 -8.92 18.54 8.58
CA LYS A 312 -10.02 19.09 9.38
C LYS A 312 -9.58 20.21 10.32
N LEU A 313 -8.35 20.16 10.80
CA LEU A 313 -7.80 21.17 11.71
C LEU A 313 -7.39 22.45 10.98
N GLY A 314 -6.91 22.31 9.75
CA GLY A 314 -6.64 23.41 8.81
C GLY A 314 -5.39 24.25 9.12
N THR A 315 -4.87 24.24 10.34
CA THR A 315 -3.71 25.07 10.73
C THR A 315 -2.73 24.35 11.66
N PRO A 316 -1.43 24.69 11.62
CA PRO A 316 -0.43 24.19 12.58
C PRO A 316 -0.78 24.49 14.04
N GLN A 317 -1.40 25.64 14.32
CA GLN A 317 -1.82 26.04 15.67
C GLN A 317 -2.93 25.14 16.20
N ALA A 318 -3.95 24.88 15.39
CA ALA A 318 -5.03 23.95 15.75
C ALA A 318 -4.51 22.52 15.94
N LEU A 319 -3.55 22.10 15.10
CA LEU A 319 -2.85 20.83 15.31
C LEU A 319 -2.16 20.77 16.67
N MET A 320 -1.33 21.77 17.01
CA MET A 320 -0.62 21.74 18.29
C MET A 320 -1.56 21.79 19.49
N ALA A 321 -2.65 22.55 19.42
CA ALA A 321 -3.68 22.57 20.46
C ALA A 321 -4.34 21.19 20.66
N GLU A 322 -4.66 20.48 19.57
CA GLU A 322 -5.24 19.14 19.66
C GLU A 322 -4.23 18.12 20.21
N LEU A 323 -2.96 18.20 19.80
CA LEU A 323 -1.92 17.31 20.34
C LEU A 323 -1.67 17.58 21.83
N GLU A 324 -1.67 18.84 22.27
CA GLU A 324 -1.59 19.19 23.69
C GLU A 324 -2.74 18.56 24.47
N ARG A 325 -3.99 18.76 24.01
CA ARG A 325 -5.18 18.18 24.63
C ARG A 325 -5.07 16.66 24.76
N LEU A 326 -4.74 15.97 23.67
CA LEU A 326 -4.55 14.51 23.66
C LEU A 326 -3.34 14.07 24.51
N SER A 327 -2.34 14.93 24.71
CA SER A 327 -1.17 14.57 25.52
C SER A 327 -1.48 14.52 27.02
N THR A 328 -2.48 15.27 27.47
CA THR A 328 -2.91 15.38 28.88
C THR A 328 -4.21 14.66 29.19
N ASP A 329 -5.09 14.46 28.19
CA ASP A 329 -6.34 13.73 28.31
C ASP A 329 -6.16 12.27 27.88
N LYS A 330 -5.94 11.40 28.87
CA LYS A 330 -5.75 9.96 28.64
C LYS A 330 -6.93 9.32 27.94
N SER A 331 -8.16 9.64 28.35
CA SER A 331 -9.37 9.04 27.78
C SER A 331 -9.54 9.44 26.31
N ALA A 332 -9.31 10.70 25.96
CA ALA A 332 -9.37 11.14 24.57
C ALA A 332 -8.26 10.52 23.71
N TYR A 333 -7.04 10.35 24.25
CA TYR A 333 -5.97 9.65 23.55
C TYR A 333 -6.31 8.17 23.33
N GLU A 334 -6.77 7.46 24.37
CA GLU A 334 -7.09 6.04 24.29
C GLU A 334 -8.26 5.78 23.33
N ALA A 335 -9.20 6.71 23.19
CA ALA A 335 -10.24 6.65 22.18
C ALA A 335 -9.68 6.56 20.74
N LYS A 336 -8.57 7.25 20.42
CA LYS A 336 -7.87 7.15 19.13
C LYS A 336 -7.28 5.77 18.86
N MET A 337 -7.04 4.98 19.91
CA MET A 337 -6.42 3.66 19.86
C MET A 337 -7.38 2.52 20.16
N ALA A 338 -8.64 2.83 20.52
CA ALA A 338 -9.61 1.85 20.98
C ALA A 338 -9.86 0.71 19.97
N TRP A 339 -9.73 1.00 18.67
CA TRP A 339 -9.86 0.02 17.59
C TRP A 339 -8.91 -1.17 17.72
N LYS A 340 -7.74 -1.02 18.37
CA LYS A 340 -6.79 -2.13 18.60
C LYS A 340 -7.32 -3.23 19.50
N TYR A 341 -8.37 -2.95 20.28
CA TYR A 341 -8.97 -3.89 21.22
C TYR A 341 -10.34 -4.40 20.76
N ARG A 342 -10.82 -3.92 19.62
CA ARG A 342 -12.08 -4.35 19.03
C ARG A 342 -11.92 -5.67 18.30
N LYS A 343 -13.02 -6.41 18.20
CA LYS A 343 -13.06 -7.60 17.35
C LYS A 343 -12.97 -7.19 15.89
N TRP A 344 -12.50 -8.10 15.05
CA TRP A 344 -12.34 -7.87 13.62
C TRP A 344 -13.63 -7.34 12.97
N GLU A 345 -14.77 -7.92 13.31
CA GLU A 345 -16.08 -7.54 12.77
C GLU A 345 -16.62 -6.19 13.24
N GLU A 346 -16.00 -5.61 14.27
CA GLU A 346 -16.37 -4.31 14.84
C GLU A 346 -15.56 -3.15 14.22
N LEU A 347 -14.63 -3.46 13.31
CA LEU A 347 -13.89 -2.45 12.56
C LEU A 347 -14.75 -1.82 11.46
N SER A 348 -14.26 -0.70 10.93
CA SER A 348 -14.94 0.05 9.89
C SER A 348 -15.28 -0.83 8.67
N PRO A 349 -16.54 -0.82 8.17
CA PRO A 349 -16.94 -1.64 7.04
C PRO A 349 -16.10 -1.40 5.77
N SER A 350 -15.73 -0.15 5.48
CA SER A 350 -14.86 0.16 4.34
C SER A 350 -13.48 -0.47 4.48
N PHE A 351 -12.89 -0.44 5.69
CA PHE A 351 -11.60 -1.08 5.96
C PHE A 351 -11.68 -2.59 5.77
N LEU A 352 -12.73 -3.23 6.30
CA LEU A 352 -12.97 -4.65 6.08
C LEU A 352 -13.10 -4.96 4.59
N ALA A 353 -13.86 -4.15 3.83
CA ALA A 353 -13.96 -4.31 2.38
C ALA A 353 -12.61 -4.18 1.67
N MET A 354 -11.70 -3.32 2.14
CA MET A 354 -10.34 -3.24 1.57
C MET A 354 -9.52 -4.49 1.90
N THR A 355 -9.68 -5.04 3.10
CA THR A 355 -9.03 -6.30 3.48
C THR A 355 -9.53 -7.51 2.67
N GLU A 356 -10.77 -7.48 2.18
CA GLU A 356 -11.27 -8.49 1.22
C GLU A 356 -10.55 -8.44 -0.13
N ARG A 357 -10.15 -7.24 -0.54
CA ARG A 357 -9.51 -6.99 -1.84
C ARG A 357 -8.00 -7.21 -1.79
N SER A 358 -7.42 -7.29 -0.60
CA SER A 358 -5.98 -7.48 -0.38
C SER A 358 -5.62 -8.96 -0.17
N HIS A 359 -4.34 -9.20 0.09
CA HIS A 359 -3.74 -10.55 0.18
C HIS A 359 -4.26 -11.39 1.35
N VAL A 360 -5.12 -10.84 2.22
CA VAL A 360 -5.80 -11.60 3.29
C VAL A 360 -6.73 -12.64 2.68
N ARG A 361 -7.42 -12.25 1.61
CA ARG A 361 -8.56 -13.00 1.04
C ARG A 361 -8.48 -13.15 -0.47
N GLN A 362 -7.59 -12.41 -1.11
CA GLN A 362 -7.14 -12.67 -2.48
C GLN A 362 -5.71 -13.23 -2.45
N PRO A 363 -5.29 -13.97 -3.48
CA PRO A 363 -3.89 -14.36 -3.58
C PRO A 363 -3.02 -13.10 -3.80
N HIS A 364 -1.71 -13.24 -3.62
CA HIS A 364 -0.77 -12.13 -3.77
C HIS A 364 -0.94 -11.39 -5.11
N THR A 365 -0.71 -10.06 -5.17
CA THR A 365 -0.82 -9.22 -6.39
C THR A 365 -0.31 -9.93 -7.65
N ARG A 366 0.90 -10.51 -7.57
CA ARG A 366 1.46 -11.34 -8.65
C ARG A 366 0.54 -12.48 -9.07
N CYS A 367 0.02 -13.28 -8.15
CA CYS A 367 -0.91 -14.35 -8.51
C CYS A 367 -2.21 -13.83 -9.11
N GLN A 368 -2.75 -12.70 -8.63
CA GLN A 368 -3.94 -12.09 -9.23
C GLN A 368 -3.71 -11.72 -10.71
N LEU A 369 -2.57 -11.12 -11.03
CA LEU A 369 -2.18 -10.85 -12.42
C LEU A 369 -2.15 -12.16 -13.24
N CYS A 370 -1.57 -13.23 -12.71
CA CYS A 370 -1.51 -14.52 -13.41
C CYS A 370 -2.90 -15.12 -13.66
N ARG A 371 -3.81 -14.99 -12.68
CA ARG A 371 -5.20 -15.44 -12.81
C ARG A 371 -5.91 -14.69 -13.92
N ILE A 372 -5.78 -13.36 -13.97
CA ILE A 372 -6.36 -12.52 -15.03
C ILE A 372 -5.78 -12.89 -16.40
N VAL A 373 -4.46 -13.03 -16.50
CA VAL A 373 -3.76 -13.40 -17.74
C VAL A 373 -4.21 -14.79 -18.22
N LEU A 374 -4.31 -15.77 -17.32
CA LEU A 374 -4.79 -17.12 -17.64
C LEU A 374 -6.25 -17.11 -18.11
N GLN A 375 -7.13 -16.41 -17.39
CA GLN A 375 -8.54 -16.26 -17.79
C GLN A 375 -8.65 -15.62 -19.17
N HIS A 376 -7.90 -14.54 -19.43
CA HIS A 376 -7.88 -13.88 -20.75
C HIS A 376 -7.38 -14.81 -21.87
N ARG A 377 -6.39 -15.67 -21.60
CA ARG A 377 -5.90 -16.65 -22.58
C ARG A 377 -7.01 -17.57 -23.08
N TYR A 378 -7.89 -18.01 -22.17
CA TYR A 378 -9.02 -18.90 -22.48
C TYR A 378 -10.23 -18.14 -23.04
N GLN A 379 -10.56 -17.01 -22.44
CA GLN A 379 -11.67 -16.16 -22.83
C GLN A 379 -11.21 -14.70 -22.82
N PRO A 380 -10.83 -14.15 -23.99
CA PRO A 380 -10.39 -12.76 -24.08
C PRO A 380 -11.44 -11.80 -23.50
N GLN A 381 -10.99 -10.98 -22.55
CA GLN A 381 -11.77 -9.95 -21.89
C GLN A 381 -11.27 -8.57 -22.31
N ASN A 382 -12.17 -7.59 -22.33
CA ASN A 382 -11.80 -6.19 -22.44
C ASN A 382 -11.57 -5.63 -21.04
N PHE A 383 -10.33 -5.23 -20.78
CA PHE A 383 -9.96 -4.53 -19.56
C PHE A 383 -9.85 -3.04 -19.83
N THR A 384 -9.88 -2.24 -18.77
CA THR A 384 -9.82 -0.78 -18.86
C THR A 384 -9.17 -0.21 -17.62
N THR A 385 -8.52 0.94 -17.75
CA THR A 385 -7.91 1.62 -16.60
C THR A 385 -8.94 2.38 -15.77
N CYS A 386 -8.54 2.76 -14.56
CA CYS A 386 -9.33 3.56 -13.63
C CYS A 386 -9.84 4.87 -14.24
N LEU A 387 -9.07 5.47 -15.15
CA LEU A 387 -9.44 6.74 -15.80
C LEU A 387 -10.72 6.65 -16.65
N PHE A 388 -11.13 5.44 -17.04
CA PHE A 388 -12.38 5.24 -17.80
C PHE A 388 -13.56 4.83 -16.90
N ASN A 389 -13.33 4.66 -15.60
CA ASN A 389 -14.38 4.35 -14.63
C ASN A 389 -15.05 5.65 -14.15
N LYS A 390 -16.24 5.94 -14.66
CA LYS A 390 -17.01 7.16 -14.32
C LYS A 390 -17.29 7.31 -12.82
N THR A 391 -17.61 6.21 -12.14
CA THR A 391 -17.88 6.22 -10.71
C THR A 391 -16.63 6.57 -9.91
N TRP A 392 -15.48 6.00 -10.30
CA TRP A 392 -14.24 6.28 -9.58
C TRP A 392 -13.66 7.67 -9.87
N THR A 393 -13.84 8.18 -11.10
CA THR A 393 -13.31 9.49 -11.53
C THR A 393 -14.10 10.69 -11.00
N GLN A 394 -15.33 10.48 -10.51
CA GLN A 394 -16.23 11.55 -10.04
C GLN A 394 -15.60 12.48 -9.00
N ASP A 395 -14.70 11.97 -8.16
CA ASP A 395 -14.04 12.67 -7.06
C ASP A 395 -12.50 12.56 -7.10
N TYR A 396 -11.91 12.15 -8.23
CA TYR A 396 -10.49 11.82 -8.31
C TYR A 396 -9.55 13.01 -8.07
N HIS A 397 -9.90 14.19 -8.59
CA HIS A 397 -9.14 15.44 -8.44
C HIS A 397 -9.73 16.39 -7.40
N VAL A 398 -10.56 15.88 -6.49
CA VAL A 398 -11.13 16.67 -5.42
C VAL A 398 -10.02 16.99 -4.40
N LYS A 399 -9.27 18.05 -4.69
CA LYS A 399 -8.37 18.73 -3.76
C LYS A 399 -9.23 19.68 -2.92
N LEU A 400 -10.05 19.11 -2.01
CA LEU A 400 -10.75 19.92 -1.00
C LEU A 400 -9.75 20.62 -0.10
#